data_AF-Q01RI5-F1
#
_entry.id   AF-Q01RI5-F1
#
_cell.length_a   1.000
_cell.length_b   1.000
_cell.length_c   1.000
_cell.angle_alpha   90.00
_cell.angle_beta   90.00
_cell.angle_gamma   90.00
#
_symmetry.space_group_name_H-M   'P 1'
#
loop_
_entity.id
_entity.type
_entity.pdbx_description
1 polymer ?
#
loop_
_entity_poly.entity_id
_entity_poly.type
_entity_poly.pdbx_seq_one_letter_code
_entity_poly.pdbx_strand_id
1 'polypeptide(L)'
;MAASENMLSVDAQHVLQDMVELEMYLLSQPQQTPWPMLPRRNKKPPQAREAYSNPVESSTAKELVVRGFIEATSSRTFVVSKSGYQFYEREMKPHSSTINKGQE
;
A
#
# COMPACT_ATOMS: atom_id res chain seq x y z
N MET A 1 -7.42 3.55 26.92
CA MET A 1 -6.13 3.74 26.21
C MET A 1 -5.93 2.52 25.32
N ALA A 2 -6.39 2.57 24.07
CA ALA A 2 -6.24 1.46 23.14
C ALA A 2 -4.84 1.54 22.54
N ALA A 3 -4.03 0.52 22.82
CA ALA A 3 -2.63 0.47 22.47
C ALA A 3 -2.45 0.52 20.95
N SER A 4 -1.82 1.59 20.46
CA SER A 4 -1.44 1.80 19.06
C SER A 4 -0.22 0.95 18.66
N GLU A 5 -0.20 -0.33 19.05
CA GLU A 5 0.93 -1.25 18.82
C GLU A 5 0.97 -1.79 17.37
N ASN A 6 -0.05 -1.45 16.59
CA ASN A 6 -0.23 -1.83 15.19
C ASN A 6 -0.29 -0.63 14.24
N MET A 7 0.31 0.51 14.60
CA MET A 7 0.50 1.61 13.67
C MET A 7 1.65 1.28 12.72
N LEU A 8 1.32 1.02 11.46
CA LEU A 8 2.28 1.19 10.37
C LEU A 8 2.77 2.64 10.32
N SER A 9 4.00 2.84 9.86
CA SER A 9 4.49 4.18 9.52
C SER A 9 3.56 4.82 8.50
N VAL A 10 3.43 6.15 8.53
CA VAL A 10 2.54 6.89 7.61
C VAL A 10 2.87 6.54 6.14
N ASP A 11 4.15 6.43 5.79
CA ASP A 11 4.59 5.99 4.48
C ASP A 11 4.13 4.56 4.15
N ALA A 12 4.21 3.63 5.10
CA ALA A 12 3.78 2.25 4.89
C ALA A 12 2.27 2.15 4.74
N GLN A 13 1.53 3.03 5.42
CA GLN A 13 0.08 3.14 5.28
C GLN A 13 -0.31 3.60 3.87
N HIS A 14 0.31 4.66 3.38
CA HIS A 14 0.06 5.17 2.02
C HIS A 14 0.44 4.16 0.95
N VAL A 15 1.57 3.47 1.10
CA VAL A 15 1.99 2.40 0.17
C VAL A 15 0.99 1.26 0.15
N LEU A 16 0.56 0.76 1.32
CA LEU A 16 -0.42 -0.32 1.39
C LEU A 16 -1.75 0.09 0.75
N GLN A 17 -2.18 1.33 0.99
CA GLN A 17 -3.37 1.91 0.38
C GLN A 17 -3.24 2.01 -1.14
N ASP A 18 -2.14 2.57 -1.67
CA ASP A 18 -1.90 2.65 -3.12
C ASP A 18 -1.87 1.26 -3.77
N MET A 19 -1.20 0.27 -3.13
CA MET A 19 -1.14 -1.10 -3.63
C MET A 19 -2.52 -1.76 -3.71
N VAL A 20 -3.41 -1.49 -2.75
CA VAL A 20 -4.79 -2.01 -2.74
C VAL A 20 -5.69 -1.24 -3.71
N GLU A 21 -5.76 0.08 -3.61
CA GLU A 21 -6.69 0.92 -4.37
C GLU A 21 -6.37 0.98 -5.85
N LEU A 22 -5.07 0.99 -6.20
CA LEU A 22 -4.60 1.08 -7.58
C LEU A 22 -4.23 -0.29 -8.17
N GLU A 23 -4.51 -1.39 -7.45
CA GLU A 23 -4.10 -2.76 -7.81
C GLU A 23 -2.61 -2.83 -8.22
N MET A 24 -1.72 -2.22 -7.43
CA MET A 24 -0.27 -2.16 -7.71
C MET A 24 0.51 -3.25 -6.96
N TYR A 25 1.69 -3.58 -7.49
CA TYR A 25 2.68 -4.43 -6.86
C TYR A 25 3.99 -3.67 -6.67
N LEU A 26 4.74 -4.09 -5.66
CA LEU A 26 6.04 -3.51 -5.33
C LEU A 26 7.13 -4.38 -5.95
N LEU A 27 8.07 -3.75 -6.65
CA LEU A 27 9.19 -4.46 -7.27
C LEU A 27 10.47 -4.21 -6.47
N SER A 28 10.93 -5.21 -5.72
CA SER A 28 12.20 -5.11 -5.02
C SER A 28 13.36 -5.15 -6.01
N GLN A 29 14.31 -4.23 -5.88
CA GLN A 29 15.52 -4.21 -6.68
C GLN A 29 16.75 -4.44 -5.78
N PRO A 30 17.66 -5.36 -6.14
CA PRO A 30 18.78 -5.74 -5.28
C PRO A 30 19.76 -4.61 -4.94
N GLN A 31 19.84 -3.58 -5.79
CA GLN A 31 20.83 -2.50 -5.69
C GLN A 31 20.21 -1.10 -5.85
N GLN A 32 18.89 -1.02 -5.97
CA GLN A 32 18.19 0.24 -6.21
C GLN A 32 17.06 0.38 -5.20
N THR A 33 17.24 1.34 -4.31
CA THR A 33 16.22 1.90 -3.44
C THR A 33 16.08 3.35 -3.85
N PRO A 34 14.86 3.89 -3.92
CA PRO A 34 13.58 3.30 -3.56
C PRO A 34 13.00 2.27 -4.56
N TRP A 35 12.15 1.36 -4.08
CA TRP A 35 11.48 0.32 -4.86
C TRP A 35 10.28 0.90 -5.63
N PRO A 36 10.18 0.70 -6.95
CA PRO A 36 9.06 1.22 -7.72
C PRO A 36 7.77 0.41 -7.47
N MET A 37 6.64 1.11 -7.42
CA MET A 37 5.32 0.49 -7.53
C MET A 37 4.87 0.45 -8.99
N LEU A 38 4.38 -0.71 -9.41
CA LEU A 38 3.96 -0.96 -10.77
C LEU A 38 2.53 -1.50 -10.80
N PRO A 39 1.69 -1.11 -11.77
CA PRO A 39 0.33 -1.60 -11.88
C PRO A 39 0.31 -3.09 -12.27
N ARG A 40 -0.56 -3.87 -11.64
CA ARG A 40 -0.73 -5.31 -11.94
C ARG A 40 -1.46 -5.57 -13.26
N ARG A 41 -2.20 -4.59 -13.78
CA ARG A 41 -2.95 -4.69 -15.05
C ARG A 41 -2.51 -3.61 -16.03
N ASN A 42 -2.56 -3.91 -17.33
CA ASN A 42 -2.48 -2.92 -18.42
C ASN A 42 -3.67 -1.94 -18.46
N LYS A 43 -4.59 -2.01 -17.48
CA LYS A 43 -5.61 -0.99 -17.32
C LYS A 43 -4.90 0.23 -16.78
N LYS A 44 -4.95 1.33 -17.54
CA LYS A 44 -4.56 2.65 -17.04
C LYS A 44 -5.19 2.81 -15.65
N PRO A 45 -4.42 3.19 -14.61
CA PRO A 45 -5.03 3.57 -13.35
C PRO A 45 -6.13 4.58 -13.67
N PRO A 46 -7.29 4.55 -12.96
CA PRO A 46 -8.32 5.56 -13.15
C PRO A 46 -7.61 6.92 -13.12
N GLN A 47 -7.76 7.67 -14.21
CA GLN A 47 -6.88 8.76 -14.69
C GLN A 47 -6.68 9.93 -13.71
N ALA A 48 -7.19 9.81 -12.47
CA ALA A 48 -7.27 10.82 -11.43
C ALA A 48 -6.50 10.49 -10.14
N ARG A 49 -5.88 9.30 -10.00
CA ARG A 49 -5.08 8.97 -8.80
C ARG A 49 -3.69 8.48 -9.19
N GLU A 50 -2.72 9.37 -9.05
CA GLU A 50 -1.30 9.01 -9.00
C GLU A 50 -1.01 8.29 -7.68
N ALA A 51 -0.06 7.35 -7.70
CA ALA A 51 0.40 6.73 -6.47
C ALA A 51 1.02 7.81 -5.57
N TYR A 52 0.50 7.96 -4.36
CA TYR A 52 1.02 8.93 -3.40
C TYR A 52 2.46 8.60 -2.99
N SER A 53 2.74 7.30 -2.84
CA SER A 53 4.05 6.80 -2.46
C SER A 53 4.70 6.02 -3.60
N ASN A 54 5.15 6.71 -4.65
CA ASN A 54 6.05 6.14 -5.65
C ASN A 54 7.17 7.13 -5.98
N PRO A 55 8.45 6.79 -5.71
CA PRO A 55 8.98 5.46 -5.36
C PRO A 55 9.01 5.17 -3.84
N VAL A 56 9.00 3.89 -3.44
CA VAL A 56 8.85 3.44 -2.04
C VAL A 56 10.20 3.18 -1.37
N GLU A 57 10.44 3.80 -0.22
CA GLU A 57 11.65 3.56 0.56
C GLU A 57 11.79 2.09 1.01
N SER A 58 13.02 1.58 1.05
CA SER A 58 13.29 0.19 1.42
C SER A 58 12.90 -0.12 2.87
N SER A 59 13.03 0.86 3.78
CA SER A 59 12.59 0.76 5.17
C SER A 59 11.08 0.53 5.25
N THR A 60 10.31 1.28 4.46
CA THR A 60 8.85 1.17 4.36
C THR A 60 8.44 -0.19 3.80
N ALA A 61 9.08 -0.61 2.70
CA ALA A 61 8.84 -1.91 2.09
C ALA A 61 9.15 -3.07 3.05
N LYS A 62 10.28 -2.98 3.77
CA LYS A 62 10.69 -3.98 4.75
C LYS A 62 9.71 -4.05 5.92
N GLU A 63 9.19 -2.92 6.40
CA GLU A 63 8.18 -2.88 7.44
C GLU A 63 6.91 -3.64 7.00
N LEU A 64 6.43 -3.40 5.78
CA LEU A 64 5.27 -4.09 5.22
C LEU A 64 5.48 -5.60 5.09
N VAL A 65 6.69 -6.04 4.71
CA VAL A 65 7.06 -7.47 4.64
C VAL A 65 7.13 -8.08 6.04
N VAL A 66 7.83 -7.44 6.98
CA VAL A 66 8.03 -7.95 8.34
C VAL A 66 6.70 -8.05 9.10
N ARG A 67 5.80 -7.09 8.89
CA ARG A 67 4.44 -7.10 9.43
C ARG A 67 3.51 -8.09 8.68
N GLY A 68 3.96 -8.64 7.56
CA GLY A 68 3.20 -9.61 6.77
C GLY A 68 2.01 -9.00 6.01
N PHE A 69 2.05 -7.70 5.71
CA PHE A 69 1.01 -7.01 4.93
C PHE A 69 1.25 -7.09 3.42
N ILE A 70 2.48 -7.35 3.00
CA ILE A 70 2.81 -7.70 1.63
C ILE A 70 3.59 -9.01 1.61
N GLU A 71 3.36 -9.83 0.59
CA GLU A 71 3.97 -11.13 0.40
C GLU A 71 4.66 -11.22 -0.96
N ALA A 72 5.77 -11.95 -1.03
CA ALA A 72 6.49 -12.18 -2.27
C ALA A 72 5.74 -13.19 -3.14
N THR A 73 5.35 -12.80 -4.35
CA THR A 73 4.80 -13.71 -5.37
C THR A 73 5.88 -14.24 -6.32
N SER A 74 7.05 -13.62 -6.31
CA SER A 74 8.22 -13.99 -7.09
C SER A 74 9.47 -13.44 -6.41
N SER A 75 10.65 -13.75 -6.97
CA SER A 75 11.94 -13.35 -6.41
C SER A 75 12.11 -11.83 -6.22
N ARG A 76 11.32 -11.02 -6.93
CA ARG A 76 11.38 -9.55 -6.87
C ARG A 76 10.03 -8.87 -6.72
N THR A 77 8.93 -9.61 -6.73
CA THR A 77 7.59 -9.03 -6.81
C THR A 77 6.85 -9.27 -5.51
N PHE A 78 6.38 -8.20 -4.90
CA PHE A 78 5.60 -8.22 -3.67
C PHE A 78 4.19 -7.68 -3.95
N VAL A 79 3.18 -8.41 -3.48
CA VAL A 79 1.78 -8.01 -3.58
C VAL A 79 1.17 -7.90 -2.20
N VAL A 80 0.02 -7.23 -2.10
CA VAL A 80 -0.72 -7.16 -0.84
C VAL A 80 -1.18 -8.56 -0.43
N SER A 81 -0.87 -8.94 0.79
CA SER A 81 -1.29 -10.21 1.38
C SER A 81 -2.73 -10.12 1.90
N LYS A 82 -3.31 -11.27 2.24
CA LYS A 82 -4.67 -11.31 2.82
C LYS A 82 -4.78 -10.46 4.10
N SER A 83 -3.76 -10.52 4.97
CA SER A 83 -3.69 -9.71 6.19
C SER A 83 -3.53 -8.22 5.90
N GLY A 84 -2.75 -7.85 4.88
CA GLY A 84 -2.64 -6.45 4.41
C GLY A 84 -3.97 -5.89 3.95
N TYR A 85 -4.71 -6.66 3.14
CA TYR A 85 -6.03 -6.25 2.67
C TYR A 85 -7.03 -6.11 3.83
N GLN A 86 -7.06 -7.06 4.77
CA GLN A 86 -7.93 -6.99 5.95
C GLN A 86 -7.61 -5.79 6.85
N PHE A 87 -6.32 -5.46 7.00
CA PHE A 87 -5.89 -4.27 7.73
C PHE A 87 -6.35 -2.99 7.03
N TYR A 88 -6.17 -2.90 5.70
CA TYR A 88 -6.68 -1.80 4.89
C TYR A 88 -8.20 -1.62 5.07
N GLU A 89 -8.99 -2.70 4.98
CA GLU A 89 -10.44 -2.61 5.15
C GLU A 89 -10.87 -2.18 6.54
N ARG A 90 -10.12 -2.55 7.58
CA ARG A 90 -10.47 -2.26 8.98
C ARG A 90 -10.04 -0.86 9.41
N GLU A 91 -8.83 -0.44 9.04
CA GLU A 91 -8.20 0.77 9.59
C GLU A 91 -8.16 1.93 8.58
N MET A 92 -8.04 1.65 7.28
CA MET A 92 -7.81 2.68 6.24
C MET A 92 -9.08 3.04 5.46
N LYS A 93 -9.85 2.04 5.03
CA LYS A 93 -11.13 2.21 4.31
C LYS A 93 -12.21 3.03 5.07
N PRO A 94 -12.37 2.96 6.41
CA PRO A 94 -13.36 3.81 7.09
C PRO A 94 -13.06 5.31 6.99
N HIS A 95 -11.80 5.70 6.72
CA HIS A 95 -11.40 7.10 6.56
C HIS A 95 -11.55 7.62 5.11
N SER A 96 -11.57 6.75 4.10
CA SER A 96 -11.79 7.14 2.69
C SER A 96 -13.27 7.30 2.32
N SER A 97 -14.18 6.79 3.15
CA SER A 97 -15.64 6.83 2.90
C SER A 97 -16.34 8.09 3.45
N THR A 98 -15.61 9.05 4.02
CA THR A 98 -16.20 10.24 4.69
C THR A 98 -16.05 11.56 3.91
N ILE A 99 -15.89 11.52 2.59
CA ILE A 99 -15.85 12.75 1.75
C ILE A 99 -17.00 12.85 0.75
N ASN A 100 -18.14 12.22 1.05
CA ASN A 100 -19.40 12.49 0.33
C ASN A 100 -20.60 12.42 1.28
N LYS A 101 -20.79 13.45 2.12
CA LYS A 101 -22.13 13.74 2.64
C LYS A 101 -22.33 15.23 2.97
N GLY A 102 -22.98 15.94 2.04
CA GLY A 102 -23.61 17.27 2.20
C GLY A 102 -22.61 18.43 2.22
N GLN A 103 -22.85 19.58 1.58
CA GLN A 103 -24.10 20.35 1.44
C GLN A 103 -24.11 20.99 0.03
N GLU A 104 -25.11 20.78 -0.82
CA GLU A 104 -26.39 21.54 -0.91
C GLU A 104 -26.21 23.06 -0.83
#